data_AF-A0A0F7TVU9-F1
#
_entry.id   AF-A0A0F7TVU9-F1
#
_cell.length_a   1.000
_cell.length_b   1.000
_cell.length_c   1.000
_cell.angle_alpha   90.00
_cell.angle_beta   90.00
_cell.angle_gamma   90.00
#
_symmetry.space_group_name_H-M   'P 1'
#
loop_
_entity.id
_entity.type
_entity.pdbx_description
1 polymer ?
#
loop_
_entity_poly.entity_id
_entity_poly.type
_entity_poly.pdbx_seq_one_letter_code
_entity_poly.pdbx_strand_id
1 'polypeptide(L)'
;MTSFLSTEQVVVPTIDDELYSSYVDQTSRRILDVFLQYALNKFEYAPGHLQGKGEGFLSLIGRFVAQGARVQACLPAFPFKSANKVYKVLGSLPDKAEELALDRLNTLCDSIQQFYAPGAEIVIISDGITYNDLLCISDQETWRYGEALRRIAVEKGFQNILFSRIRDLLDISLPDKLTEIVYVANCTNFRRLLMNQYGAVDLDIDKEIAENADTKLTYLGYKRFLESDLQHIFPRGEHRSAHSYKRDCKYLAKQMLARRYSFARAVKAAFPYHLRLSIHESISEDKIPINLLNTKTGFTTPWHCSVAHLANGEWISAPMGEFNQDSRLELIHVDGAPSHYQEKMPDGTHSAITELTATYLQSPKSINATAYMSSTLTAPSRSPYSSDVSISSSEGKYTDSCLTSPNISTAYNSSPSPCGLGIHIQAKEETRSEVSTQYGRRLIPQIMDDLAASRPETTVFSLPLSLGWRSQSEPSFCFSVYQSSG
;
A
#
# COMPACT_ATOMS: atom_id res chain seq x y z
N MET A 1 43.83 -41.32 -57.17
CA MET A 1 42.76 -41.52 -56.17
C MET A 1 43.16 -40.74 -54.92
N THR A 2 42.51 -39.60 -54.66
CA THR A 2 42.22 -39.09 -53.30
C THR A 2 41.38 -37.82 -53.44
N SER A 3 40.06 -38.07 -53.38
CA SER A 3 38.95 -37.24 -52.90
C SER A 3 39.26 -35.83 -52.39
N PHE A 4 38.66 -34.82 -53.03
CA PHE A 4 38.32 -33.53 -52.42
C PHE A 4 36.98 -33.70 -51.68
N LEU A 5 36.99 -33.52 -50.36
CA LEU A 5 35.78 -33.44 -49.54
C LEU A 5 35.27 -32.00 -49.57
N SER A 6 34.09 -31.82 -50.19
CA SER A 6 33.30 -30.59 -50.13
C SER A 6 32.90 -30.28 -48.70
N THR A 7 33.17 -29.05 -48.27
CA THR A 7 32.61 -28.47 -47.05
C THR A 7 31.11 -28.26 -47.26
N GLU A 8 30.27 -29.05 -46.62
CA GLU A 8 28.83 -28.77 -46.54
C GLU A 8 28.65 -27.42 -45.84
N GLN A 9 28.12 -26.43 -46.59
CA GLN A 9 27.58 -25.22 -46.02
C GLN A 9 26.36 -25.61 -45.18
N VAL A 10 26.48 -25.44 -43.86
CA VAL A 10 25.34 -25.45 -42.96
C VAL A 10 24.46 -24.26 -43.34
N VAL A 11 23.38 -24.54 -44.07
CA VAL A 11 22.34 -23.56 -44.37
C VAL A 11 21.61 -23.28 -43.06
N VAL A 12 21.97 -22.18 -42.40
CA VAL A 12 21.16 -21.59 -41.33
C VAL A 12 19.89 -21.07 -42.00
N PRO A 13 18.69 -21.56 -41.64
CA PRO A 13 17.47 -21.08 -42.25
C PRO A 13 17.26 -19.64 -41.81
N THR A 14 17.45 -18.69 -42.73
CA THR A 14 16.96 -17.32 -42.59
C THR A 14 15.43 -17.41 -42.57
N ILE A 15 14.85 -17.33 -41.38
CA ILE A 15 13.41 -17.08 -41.23
C ILE A 15 13.14 -15.78 -41.98
N ASP A 16 12.16 -15.79 -42.86
CA ASP A 16 11.73 -14.61 -43.59
C ASP A 16 11.42 -13.48 -42.60
N ASP A 17 12.09 -12.33 -42.75
CA ASP A 17 12.01 -11.21 -41.79
C ASP A 17 10.56 -10.74 -41.60
N GLU A 18 9.72 -10.84 -42.62
CA GLU A 18 8.29 -10.54 -42.54
C GLU A 18 7.52 -11.55 -41.68
N LEU A 19 7.82 -12.84 -41.81
CA LEU A 19 7.19 -13.90 -41.03
C LEU A 19 7.61 -13.81 -39.55
N TYR A 20 8.88 -13.49 -39.30
CA TYR A 20 9.40 -13.27 -37.96
C TYR A 20 8.78 -12.03 -37.30
N SER A 21 8.71 -10.92 -38.01
CA SER A 21 8.04 -9.70 -37.52
C SER A 21 6.55 -9.96 -37.22
N SER A 22 5.87 -10.71 -38.08
CA SER A 22 4.47 -11.12 -37.87
C SER A 22 4.30 -12.00 -36.63
N TYR A 23 5.21 -12.96 -36.41
CA TYR A 23 5.23 -13.79 -35.20
C TYR A 23 5.40 -12.96 -33.92
N VAL A 24 6.35 -12.01 -33.91
CA VAL A 24 6.60 -11.13 -32.75
C VAL A 24 5.36 -10.30 -32.42
N ASP A 25 4.73 -9.68 -33.42
CA ASP A 25 3.53 -8.86 -33.22
C ASP A 25 2.36 -9.69 -32.67
N GLN A 26 2.05 -10.83 -33.31
CA GLN A 26 0.95 -11.70 -32.89
C GLN A 26 1.14 -12.26 -31.47
N THR A 27 2.35 -12.72 -31.17
CA THR A 27 2.69 -13.25 -29.84
C THR A 27 2.59 -12.14 -28.78
N SER A 28 3.09 -10.94 -29.08
CA SER A 28 3.05 -9.80 -28.15
C SER A 28 1.62 -9.36 -27.84
N ARG A 29 0.74 -9.32 -28.84
CA ARG A 29 -0.69 -9.04 -28.65
C ARG A 29 -1.36 -10.08 -27.77
N ARG A 30 -1.12 -11.37 -28.04
CA ARG A 30 -1.69 -12.46 -27.24
C ARG A 30 -1.20 -12.43 -25.78
N ILE A 31 0.06 -12.06 -25.54
CA ILE A 31 0.58 -11.87 -24.18
C ILE A 31 -0.11 -10.69 -23.49
N LEU A 32 -0.24 -9.55 -24.16
CA LEU A 32 -0.92 -8.39 -23.61
C LEU A 32 -2.39 -8.70 -23.29
N ASP A 33 -3.08 -9.43 -24.17
CA ASP A 33 -4.47 -9.86 -23.94
C ASP A 33 -4.60 -10.71 -22.67
N VAL A 34 -3.64 -11.59 -22.38
CA VAL A 34 -3.63 -12.34 -21.11
C VAL A 34 -3.51 -11.39 -19.92
N PHE A 35 -2.61 -10.41 -19.94
CA PHE A 35 -2.55 -9.42 -18.85
C PHE A 35 -3.86 -8.64 -18.69
N LEU A 36 -4.50 -8.26 -19.80
CA LEU A 36 -5.74 -7.50 -19.81
C LEU A 36 -6.96 -8.33 -19.35
N GLN A 37 -6.96 -9.66 -19.50
CA GLN A 37 -7.99 -10.53 -18.91
C GLN A 37 -7.98 -10.48 -17.37
N TYR A 38 -6.84 -10.13 -16.77
CA TYR A 38 -6.70 -9.97 -15.33
C TYR A 38 -6.85 -8.49 -14.91
N ALA A 39 -7.24 -7.60 -15.82
CA ALA A 39 -7.32 -6.18 -15.55
C ALA A 39 -8.30 -5.86 -14.41
N LEU A 40 -8.01 -4.77 -13.70
CA LEU A 40 -8.90 -4.23 -12.68
C LEU A 40 -10.12 -3.60 -13.38
N ASN A 41 -11.28 -4.25 -13.26
CA ASN A 41 -12.53 -3.83 -13.89
C ASN A 41 -13.45 -3.14 -12.87
N LYS A 42 -12.93 -2.18 -12.08
CA LYS A 42 -13.73 -1.50 -11.04
C LYS A 42 -14.66 -0.42 -11.63
N PHE A 43 -14.36 0.04 -12.84
CA PHE A 43 -15.10 1.07 -13.54
C PHE A 43 -15.51 0.60 -14.93
N GLU A 44 -16.74 0.92 -15.34
CA GLU A 44 -17.15 0.82 -16.73
C GLU A 44 -16.50 1.95 -17.52
N TYR A 45 -15.54 1.60 -18.38
CA TYR A 45 -14.98 2.53 -19.35
C TYR A 45 -15.85 2.53 -20.61
N ALA A 46 -16.00 3.69 -21.27
CA ALA A 46 -16.77 3.78 -22.51
C ALA A 46 -16.18 2.83 -23.58
N PRO A 47 -17.01 2.23 -24.45
CA PRO A 47 -16.53 1.42 -25.57
C PRO A 47 -15.53 2.21 -26.42
N GLY A 48 -14.32 1.68 -26.61
CA GLY A 48 -13.23 2.33 -27.35
C GLY A 48 -12.12 2.97 -26.51
N HIS A 49 -12.25 3.05 -25.17
CA HIS A 49 -11.22 3.64 -24.30
C HIS A 49 -9.86 2.88 -24.30
N LEU A 50 -9.81 1.67 -24.86
CA LEU A 50 -8.59 0.87 -25.01
C LEU A 50 -7.98 0.93 -26.43
N GLN A 51 -8.64 1.55 -27.41
CA GLN A 51 -8.08 1.71 -28.75
C GLN A 51 -6.92 2.71 -28.71
N GLY A 52 -5.70 2.23 -28.99
CA GLY A 52 -4.45 3.01 -29.00
C GLY A 52 -3.58 2.88 -27.74
N LYS A 53 -4.16 2.53 -26.58
CA LYS A 53 -3.45 2.48 -25.28
C LYS A 53 -2.44 1.35 -25.11
N GLY A 54 -2.41 0.41 -26.06
CA GLY A 54 -1.57 -0.79 -25.99
C GLY A 54 -0.21 -0.66 -26.64
N GLU A 55 0.04 0.36 -27.47
CA GLU A 55 1.23 0.39 -28.35
C GLU A 55 2.55 0.42 -27.56
N GLY A 56 2.62 1.19 -26.48
CA GLY A 56 3.79 1.20 -25.59
C GLY A 56 4.05 -0.16 -24.94
N PHE A 57 2.98 -0.83 -24.47
CA PHE A 57 3.08 -2.17 -23.90
C PHE A 57 3.47 -3.23 -24.94
N LEU A 58 2.89 -3.17 -26.14
CA LEU A 58 3.22 -4.07 -27.25
C LEU A 58 4.67 -3.90 -27.67
N SER A 59 5.17 -2.67 -27.76
CA SER A 59 6.59 -2.41 -28.05
C SER A 59 7.49 -3.02 -26.99
N LEU A 60 7.16 -2.85 -25.71
CA LEU A 60 7.94 -3.41 -24.61
C LEU A 60 7.92 -4.95 -24.61
N ILE A 61 6.75 -5.57 -24.75
CA ILE A 61 6.59 -7.03 -24.82
C ILE A 61 7.33 -7.57 -26.06
N GLY A 62 7.19 -6.91 -27.21
CA GLY A 62 7.84 -7.28 -28.47
C GLY A 62 9.36 -7.35 -28.36
N ARG A 63 9.99 -6.51 -27.52
CA ARG A 63 11.43 -6.61 -27.25
C ARG A 63 11.83 -7.93 -26.61
N PHE A 64 11.05 -8.44 -25.65
CA PHE A 64 11.30 -9.74 -25.04
C PHE A 64 11.03 -10.87 -26.04
N VAL A 65 9.92 -10.80 -26.77
CA VAL A 65 9.52 -11.81 -27.75
C VAL A 65 10.54 -11.94 -28.88
N ALA A 66 11.02 -10.82 -29.43
CA ALA A 66 12.07 -10.78 -30.45
C ALA A 66 13.44 -11.31 -29.96
N GLN A 67 13.62 -11.45 -28.65
CA GLN A 67 14.83 -12.04 -28.06
C GLN A 67 14.61 -13.49 -27.60
N GLY A 68 13.40 -14.04 -27.76
CA GLY A 68 13.03 -15.32 -27.16
C GLY A 68 13.16 -15.32 -25.63
N ALA A 69 13.06 -14.15 -25.00
CA ALA A 69 13.28 -13.95 -23.58
C ALA A 69 11.96 -13.94 -22.79
N ARG A 70 12.01 -14.38 -21.53
CA ARG A 70 10.86 -14.32 -20.63
C ARG A 70 10.36 -12.88 -20.49
N VAL A 71 9.05 -12.68 -20.59
CA VAL A 71 8.44 -11.36 -20.40
C VAL A 71 8.48 -11.00 -18.91
N GLN A 72 9.08 -9.85 -18.59
CA GLN A 72 9.23 -9.42 -17.21
C GLN A 72 8.24 -8.32 -16.85
N ALA A 73 7.55 -8.48 -15.72
CA ALA A 73 6.63 -7.50 -15.18
C ALA A 73 6.96 -7.16 -13.72
N CYS A 74 6.57 -5.96 -13.27
CA CYS A 74 6.78 -5.52 -11.89
C CYS A 74 5.50 -4.93 -11.27
N LEU A 75 5.20 -5.32 -10.03
CA LEU A 75 3.97 -4.99 -9.33
C LEU A 75 4.26 -4.44 -7.92
N PRO A 76 3.99 -3.15 -7.64
CA PRO A 76 3.94 -2.62 -6.27
C PRO A 76 2.70 -3.14 -5.58
N ALA A 77 2.88 -3.95 -4.57
CA ALA A 77 1.79 -4.58 -3.87
C ALA A 77 2.27 -5.25 -2.58
N PHE A 78 1.32 -5.76 -1.81
CA PHE A 78 1.55 -6.54 -0.60
C PHE A 78 2.42 -5.80 0.43
N PRO A 79 1.97 -4.63 0.93
CA PRO A 79 2.70 -3.88 1.95
C PRO A 79 2.67 -4.56 3.32
N PHE A 80 1.46 -4.83 3.81
CA PHE A 80 1.08 -5.36 5.12
C PHE A 80 -0.45 -5.44 5.19
N LYS A 81 -1.02 -6.22 6.13
CA LYS A 81 -2.47 -6.21 6.43
C LYS A 81 -2.92 -4.86 7.00
N SER A 82 -4.17 -4.49 6.69
CA SER A 82 -4.85 -3.31 7.25
C SER A 82 -4.68 -3.23 8.78
N ALA A 83 -4.51 -2.00 9.27
CA ALA A 83 -4.47 -1.75 10.71
C ALA A 83 -5.82 -2.00 11.41
N ASN A 84 -6.92 -2.06 10.65
CA ASN A 84 -8.24 -2.37 11.15
C ASN A 84 -8.43 -3.90 11.28
N LYS A 85 -7.83 -4.44 12.34
CA LYS A 85 -7.94 -5.86 12.76
C LYS A 85 -9.28 -6.17 13.45
N VAL A 86 -10.11 -5.15 13.67
CA VAL A 86 -11.43 -5.29 14.30
C VAL A 86 -12.49 -5.64 13.26
N TYR A 87 -12.37 -5.10 12.04
CA TYR A 87 -13.41 -5.20 11.02
C TYR A 87 -12.91 -5.70 9.66
N LYS A 88 -11.69 -5.35 9.23
CA LYS A 88 -11.29 -5.58 7.84
C LYS A 88 -10.61 -6.92 7.60
N VAL A 89 -9.70 -7.30 8.50
CA VAL A 89 -8.76 -8.41 8.29
C VAL A 89 -8.72 -9.35 9.50
N LEU A 90 -8.34 -10.60 9.27
CA LEU A 90 -8.24 -11.65 10.30
C LEU A 90 -7.06 -11.45 11.27
N GLY A 91 -6.05 -10.71 10.86
CA GLY A 91 -4.84 -10.49 11.64
C GLY A 91 -3.77 -9.71 10.87
N SER A 92 -2.52 -9.81 11.34
CA SER A 92 -1.37 -9.10 10.77
C SER A 92 -0.64 -9.85 9.67
N LEU A 93 -0.78 -11.17 9.61
CA LEU A 93 -0.08 -12.01 8.66
C LEU A 93 -0.94 -12.25 7.39
N PRO A 94 -0.30 -12.56 6.25
CA PRO A 94 -1.01 -13.06 5.08
C PRO A 94 -1.91 -14.23 5.43
N ASP A 95 -3.11 -14.25 4.85
CA ASP A 95 -4.09 -15.33 5.00
C ASP A 95 -4.45 -15.91 3.62
N LYS A 96 -5.57 -16.64 3.51
CA LYS A 96 -5.97 -17.25 2.23
C LYS A 96 -6.15 -16.20 1.12
N ALA A 97 -6.48 -14.94 1.45
CA ALA A 97 -6.62 -13.90 0.44
C ALA A 97 -5.29 -13.65 -0.28
N GLU A 98 -4.17 -13.56 0.43
CA GLU A 98 -2.86 -13.43 -0.19
C GLU A 98 -2.44 -14.68 -0.98
N GLU A 99 -2.74 -15.88 -0.46
CA GLU A 99 -2.48 -17.13 -1.20
C GLU A 99 -3.18 -17.14 -2.56
N LEU A 100 -4.49 -16.84 -2.60
CA LEU A 100 -5.27 -16.77 -3.85
C LEU A 100 -4.76 -15.69 -4.79
N ALA A 101 -4.30 -14.56 -4.24
CA ALA A 101 -3.74 -13.48 -5.05
C ALA A 101 -2.40 -13.87 -5.69
N LEU A 102 -1.52 -14.56 -4.96
CA LEU A 102 -0.26 -15.07 -5.50
C LEU A 102 -0.52 -16.16 -6.56
N ASP A 103 -1.43 -17.09 -6.27
CA ASP A 103 -1.85 -18.15 -7.19
C ASP A 103 -2.39 -17.56 -8.51
N ARG A 104 -3.24 -16.53 -8.41
CA ARG A 104 -3.79 -15.83 -9.57
C ARG A 104 -2.70 -15.19 -10.44
N LEU A 105 -1.71 -14.53 -9.83
CA LEU A 105 -0.59 -13.94 -10.56
C LEU A 105 0.32 -15.01 -11.18
N ASN A 106 0.55 -16.11 -10.49
CA ASN A 106 1.34 -17.23 -11.01
C ASN A 106 0.64 -17.90 -12.20
N THR A 107 -0.67 -18.15 -12.08
CA THR A 107 -1.52 -18.73 -13.12
C THR A 107 -1.56 -17.87 -14.37
N LEU A 108 -1.56 -16.53 -14.23
CA LEU A 108 -1.42 -15.61 -15.36
C LEU A 108 -0.13 -15.92 -16.14
N CYS A 109 1.00 -16.03 -15.45
CA CYS A 109 2.29 -16.32 -16.06
C CYS A 109 2.32 -17.72 -16.70
N ASP A 110 1.76 -18.72 -16.03
CA ASP A 110 1.63 -20.09 -16.56
C ASP A 110 0.80 -20.11 -17.84
N SER A 111 -0.29 -19.33 -17.90
CA SER A 111 -1.14 -19.20 -19.09
C SER A 111 -0.38 -18.65 -20.29
N ILE A 112 0.55 -17.70 -20.07
CA ILE A 112 1.44 -17.21 -21.13
C ILE A 112 2.39 -18.32 -21.59
N GLN A 113 2.94 -19.09 -20.64
CA GLN A 113 3.90 -20.15 -20.94
C GLN A 113 3.33 -21.26 -21.82
N GLN A 114 2.00 -21.49 -21.78
CA GLN A 114 1.32 -22.48 -22.61
C GLN A 114 1.45 -22.23 -24.12
N PHE A 115 1.65 -20.97 -24.56
CA PHE A 115 1.80 -20.64 -25.98
C PHE A 115 3.08 -19.86 -26.31
N TYR A 116 3.79 -19.37 -25.30
CA TYR A 116 5.08 -18.71 -25.42
C TYR A 116 6.06 -19.37 -24.46
N ALA A 117 6.89 -20.30 -24.95
CA ALA A 117 7.69 -21.19 -24.11
C ALA A 117 8.55 -20.51 -23.01
N PRO A 118 9.17 -19.32 -23.25
CA PRO A 118 9.87 -18.58 -22.19
C PRO A 118 8.98 -18.11 -21.03
N GLY A 119 7.67 -17.96 -21.28
CA GLY A 119 6.67 -17.56 -20.30
C GLY A 119 6.78 -16.08 -19.90
N ALA A 120 6.28 -15.79 -18.70
CA ALA A 120 6.39 -14.50 -18.05
C ALA A 120 6.81 -14.68 -16.58
N GLU A 121 7.25 -13.59 -15.95
CA GLU A 121 7.46 -13.50 -14.50
C GLU A 121 7.00 -12.16 -13.97
N ILE A 122 6.58 -12.16 -12.70
CA ILE A 122 6.14 -10.96 -12.00
C ILE A 122 7.00 -10.76 -10.76
N VAL A 123 7.71 -9.63 -10.71
CA VAL A 123 8.41 -9.16 -9.50
C VAL A 123 7.43 -8.35 -8.64
N ILE A 124 7.04 -8.90 -7.50
CA ILE A 124 6.29 -8.18 -6.48
C ILE A 124 7.26 -7.30 -5.69
N ILE A 125 7.04 -5.99 -5.74
CA ILE A 125 7.86 -5.00 -5.05
C ILE A 125 7.07 -4.50 -3.84
N SER A 126 7.45 -4.93 -2.64
CA SER A 126 6.76 -4.50 -1.43
C SER A 126 7.00 -3.01 -1.16
N ASP A 127 5.90 -2.26 -1.06
CA ASP A 127 5.87 -0.84 -0.73
C ASP A 127 5.55 -0.59 0.75
N GLY A 128 5.57 -1.64 1.59
CA GLY A 128 5.21 -1.56 3.01
C GLY A 128 6.02 -0.52 3.78
N ILE A 129 7.36 -0.59 3.74
CA ILE A 129 8.24 0.35 4.46
C ILE A 129 8.11 1.78 3.96
N THR A 130 7.62 1.98 2.74
CA THR A 130 7.32 3.32 2.21
C THR A 130 6.19 3.98 3.00
N TYR A 131 5.23 3.23 3.56
CA TYR A 131 4.01 3.79 4.15
C TYR A 131 3.67 3.35 5.57
N ASN A 132 4.32 2.32 6.11
CA ASN A 132 3.88 1.64 7.34
C ASN A 132 3.78 2.58 8.55
N ASP A 133 4.73 3.50 8.72
CA ASP A 133 4.72 4.53 9.77
C ASP A 133 3.53 5.51 9.64
N LEU A 134 3.11 5.87 8.43
CA LEU A 134 1.91 6.69 8.18
C LEU A 134 0.64 5.94 8.56
N LEU A 135 0.66 4.61 8.51
CA LEU A 135 -0.48 3.74 8.76
C LEU A 135 -0.43 3.05 10.13
N CYS A 136 0.51 3.47 10.99
CA CYS A 136 0.75 2.92 12.33
C CYS A 136 1.00 1.41 12.36
N ILE A 137 1.59 0.87 11.29
CA ILE A 137 2.08 -0.50 11.22
C ILE A 137 3.57 -0.49 11.53
N SER A 138 4.00 -1.30 12.51
CA SER A 138 5.40 -1.36 12.91
C SER A 138 6.30 -1.94 11.80
N ASP A 139 7.56 -1.51 11.75
CA ASP A 139 8.56 -2.05 10.81
C ASP A 139 8.71 -3.58 10.97
N GLN A 140 8.56 -4.10 12.20
CA GLN A 140 8.57 -5.53 12.51
C GLN A 140 7.35 -6.27 11.93
N GLU A 141 6.15 -5.68 12.02
CA GLU A 141 4.94 -6.27 11.45
C GLU A 141 5.04 -6.34 9.91
N THR A 142 5.55 -5.28 9.28
CA THR A 142 5.84 -5.27 7.83
C THR A 142 6.86 -6.34 7.43
N TRP A 143 7.94 -6.51 8.20
CA TRP A 143 8.91 -7.59 7.97
C TRP A 143 8.25 -8.97 8.00
N ARG A 144 7.50 -9.26 9.07
CA ARG A 144 6.85 -10.56 9.28
C ARG A 144 5.81 -10.87 8.20
N TYR A 145 5.02 -9.88 7.80
CA TYR A 145 4.07 -10.03 6.69
C TYR A 145 4.80 -10.42 5.40
N GLY A 146 5.87 -9.70 5.05
CA GLY A 146 6.65 -10.02 3.85
C GLY A 146 7.32 -11.39 3.89
N GLU A 147 7.88 -11.80 5.03
CA GLU A 147 8.49 -13.14 5.18
C GLU A 147 7.45 -14.25 5.06
N ALA A 148 6.29 -14.09 5.68
CA ALA A 148 5.18 -15.03 5.55
C ALA A 148 4.67 -15.13 4.11
N LEU A 149 4.58 -14.01 3.39
CA LEU A 149 4.15 -13.99 1.98
C LEU A 149 5.12 -14.76 1.07
N ARG A 150 6.44 -14.55 1.25
CA ARG A 150 7.48 -15.30 0.54
C ARG A 150 7.40 -16.80 0.84
N ARG A 151 7.14 -17.15 2.10
CA ARG A 151 6.97 -18.54 2.53
C ARG A 151 5.78 -19.21 1.85
N ILE A 152 4.62 -18.53 1.75
CA ILE A 152 3.45 -19.03 1.00
C ILE A 152 3.84 -19.34 -0.45
N ALA A 153 4.55 -18.43 -1.12
CA ALA A 153 4.97 -18.66 -2.51
C ALA A 153 5.84 -19.91 -2.68
N VAL A 154 6.76 -20.15 -1.74
CA VAL A 154 7.60 -21.36 -1.72
C VAL A 154 6.78 -22.62 -1.41
N GLU A 155 5.98 -22.60 -0.34
CA GLU A 155 5.16 -23.74 0.10
C GLU A 155 4.15 -24.19 -0.97
N LYS A 156 3.63 -23.24 -1.76
CA LYS A 156 2.67 -23.50 -2.85
C LYS A 156 3.33 -23.74 -4.21
N GLY A 157 4.65 -23.57 -4.32
CA GLY A 157 5.38 -23.78 -5.57
C GLY A 157 5.08 -22.75 -6.66
N PHE A 158 4.82 -21.48 -6.29
CA PHE A 158 4.61 -20.40 -7.25
C PHE A 158 5.95 -19.97 -7.86
N GLN A 159 6.30 -20.55 -9.02
CA GLN A 159 7.63 -20.42 -9.64
C GLN A 159 7.82 -19.12 -10.46
N ASN A 160 6.73 -18.46 -10.87
CA ASN A 160 6.81 -17.26 -11.72
C ASN A 160 6.71 -15.94 -10.92
N ILE A 161 6.73 -16.03 -9.59
CA ILE A 161 6.63 -14.88 -8.69
C ILE A 161 7.96 -14.65 -7.99
N LEU A 162 8.51 -13.46 -8.21
CA LEU A 162 9.73 -12.98 -7.56
C LEU A 162 9.39 -11.87 -6.57
N PHE A 163 10.29 -11.60 -5.63
CA PHE A 163 10.09 -10.57 -4.62
C PHE A 163 11.25 -9.59 -4.58
N SER A 164 10.91 -8.31 -4.52
CA SER A 164 11.82 -7.20 -4.28
C SER A 164 11.29 -6.34 -3.14
N ARG A 165 12.18 -5.68 -2.41
CA ARG A 165 11.86 -4.76 -1.32
C ARG A 165 12.46 -3.40 -1.60
N ILE A 166 12.06 -2.40 -0.81
CA ILE A 166 12.64 -1.05 -0.87
C ILE A 166 14.17 -1.03 -0.88
N ARG A 167 14.85 -1.94 -0.13
CA ARG A 167 16.32 -2.04 -0.15
C ARG A 167 16.84 -2.25 -1.58
N ASP A 168 16.21 -3.13 -2.34
CA ASP A 168 16.68 -3.53 -3.66
C ASP A 168 16.45 -2.43 -4.71
N LEU A 169 15.79 -1.33 -4.33
CA LEU A 169 15.61 -0.12 -5.13
C LEU A 169 16.65 0.96 -4.81
N LEU A 170 17.48 0.75 -3.78
CA LEU A 170 18.34 1.78 -3.19
C LEU A 170 19.79 1.34 -3.24
N ASP A 171 20.68 2.29 -3.55
CA ASP A 171 22.11 2.09 -3.42
C ASP A 171 22.54 2.22 -1.96
N ILE A 172 22.51 1.10 -1.23
CA ILE A 172 22.93 1.01 0.17
C ILE A 172 23.71 -0.29 0.43
N SER A 173 24.86 -0.15 1.08
CA SER A 173 25.67 -1.30 1.50
C SER A 173 25.05 -1.99 2.72
N LEU A 174 24.42 -3.14 2.49
CA LEU A 174 23.88 -4.03 3.51
C LEU A 174 24.16 -5.49 3.14
N PRO A 175 24.07 -6.43 4.09
CA PRO A 175 24.15 -7.86 3.76
C PRO A 175 23.09 -8.29 2.74
N ASP A 176 23.45 -9.21 1.84
CA ASP A 176 22.55 -9.74 0.80
C ASP A 176 21.29 -10.37 1.39
N LYS A 177 21.44 -11.15 2.46
CA LYS A 177 20.34 -11.70 3.24
C LYS A 177 20.13 -10.84 4.49
N LEU A 178 19.03 -10.10 4.51
CA LEU A 178 18.63 -9.38 5.72
C LEU A 178 18.06 -10.35 6.75
N THR A 179 18.39 -10.11 8.01
CA THR A 179 17.64 -10.65 9.16
C THR A 179 16.67 -9.58 9.67
N GLU A 180 15.71 -9.99 10.51
CA GLU A 180 14.70 -9.07 11.07
C GLU A 180 15.33 -7.84 11.74
N ILE A 181 16.35 -8.05 12.58
CA ILE A 181 17.03 -6.95 13.30
C ILE A 181 17.68 -5.98 12.31
N VAL A 182 18.41 -6.48 11.31
CA VAL A 182 19.11 -5.65 10.31
C VAL A 182 18.10 -4.87 9.46
N TYR A 183 16.99 -5.52 9.06
CA TYR A 183 15.93 -4.86 8.30
C TYR A 183 15.28 -3.74 9.11
N VAL A 184 14.82 -4.03 10.33
CA VAL A 184 14.13 -3.05 11.19
C VAL A 184 15.05 -1.88 11.52
N ALA A 185 16.31 -2.14 11.86
CA ALA A 185 17.30 -1.08 12.15
C ALA A 185 17.52 -0.12 10.97
N ASN A 186 17.24 -0.55 9.73
CA ASN A 186 17.47 0.25 8.53
C ASN A 186 16.19 0.81 7.88
N CYS A 187 15.00 0.51 8.40
CA CYS A 187 13.74 0.95 7.76
C CYS A 187 13.64 2.48 7.61
N THR A 188 14.06 3.23 8.63
CA THR A 188 14.13 4.70 8.55
C THR A 188 15.17 5.17 7.53
N ASN A 189 16.32 4.49 7.41
CA ASN A 189 17.32 4.80 6.39
C ASN A 189 16.78 4.55 4.98
N PHE A 190 16.03 3.46 4.77
CA PHE A 190 15.40 3.17 3.48
C PHE A 190 14.43 4.27 3.08
N ARG A 191 13.52 4.69 3.98
CA ARG A 191 12.59 5.80 3.71
C ARG A 191 13.35 7.08 3.36
N ARG A 192 14.38 7.43 4.16
CA ARG A 192 15.16 8.64 3.95
C ARG A 192 15.91 8.63 2.62
N LEU A 193 16.59 7.54 2.28
CA LEU A 193 17.29 7.40 1.01
C LEU A 193 16.33 7.46 -0.18
N LEU A 194 15.19 6.77 -0.09
CA LEU A 194 14.16 6.82 -1.12
C LEU A 194 13.69 8.25 -1.39
N MET A 195 13.38 9.02 -0.34
CA MET A 195 12.93 10.41 -0.49
C MET A 195 14.04 11.30 -1.03
N ASN A 196 15.28 11.13 -0.55
CA ASN A 196 16.39 11.99 -0.99
C ASN A 196 16.82 11.71 -2.44
N GLN A 197 16.79 10.45 -2.89
CA GLN A 197 17.22 10.09 -4.24
C GLN A 197 16.12 10.28 -5.28
N TYR A 198 14.86 10.02 -4.91
CA TYR A 198 13.75 9.95 -5.86
C TYR A 198 12.62 10.95 -5.59
N GLY A 199 12.69 11.70 -4.49
CA GLY A 199 11.79 12.82 -4.22
C GLY A 199 11.96 13.95 -5.23
N ALA A 200 11.00 14.86 -5.22
CA ALA A 200 11.06 16.11 -5.96
C ALA A 200 10.80 17.26 -4.98
N VAL A 201 11.76 18.18 -4.89
CA VAL A 201 11.72 19.32 -3.95
C VAL A 201 10.53 20.23 -4.25
N ASP A 202 10.20 20.40 -5.54
CA ASP A 202 9.12 21.26 -6.02
C ASP A 202 7.79 20.52 -6.23
N LEU A 203 7.63 19.32 -5.63
CA LEU A 203 6.40 18.54 -5.80
C LEU A 203 5.23 19.17 -5.03
N ASP A 204 4.37 19.88 -5.75
CA ASP A 204 3.09 20.35 -5.26
C ASP A 204 2.02 19.26 -5.42
N ILE A 205 1.77 18.53 -4.33
CA ILE A 205 0.75 17.47 -4.30
C ILE A 205 -0.66 18.01 -4.52
N ASP A 206 -0.97 19.23 -4.08
CA ASP A 206 -2.30 19.81 -4.28
C ASP A 206 -2.54 20.12 -5.76
N LYS A 207 -1.54 20.69 -6.43
CA LYS A 207 -1.56 20.90 -7.88
C LYS A 207 -1.66 19.58 -8.63
N GLU A 208 -0.86 18.58 -8.27
CA GLU A 208 -0.87 17.25 -8.89
C GLU A 208 -2.25 16.57 -8.75
N ILE A 209 -2.91 16.68 -7.59
CA ILE A 209 -4.28 16.17 -7.39
C ILE A 209 -5.30 16.92 -8.27
N ALA A 210 -5.10 18.22 -8.49
CA ALA A 210 -6.01 19.04 -9.29
C ALA A 210 -5.88 18.76 -10.79
N GLU A 211 -4.66 18.59 -11.28
CA GLU A 211 -4.34 18.55 -12.72
C GLU A 211 -4.18 17.12 -13.27
N ASN A 212 -3.75 16.15 -12.45
CA ASN A 212 -3.54 14.77 -12.89
C ASN A 212 -4.67 13.84 -12.40
N ALA A 213 -5.49 13.38 -13.35
CA ALA A 213 -6.64 12.49 -13.06
C ALA A 213 -6.23 11.16 -12.41
N ASP A 214 -5.07 10.59 -12.76
CA ASP A 214 -4.53 9.36 -12.18
C ASP A 214 -4.14 9.55 -10.71
N THR A 215 -3.50 10.68 -10.40
CA THR A 215 -3.17 11.06 -9.03
C THR A 215 -4.45 11.37 -8.23
N LYS A 216 -5.43 12.04 -8.83
CA LYS A 216 -6.73 12.28 -8.22
C LYS A 216 -7.48 11.00 -7.89
N LEU A 217 -7.53 10.03 -8.81
CA LEU A 217 -8.09 8.69 -8.58
C LEU A 217 -7.45 8.02 -7.36
N THR A 218 -6.12 8.03 -7.31
CA THR A 218 -5.36 7.45 -6.19
C THR A 218 -5.67 8.15 -4.87
N TYR A 219 -5.70 9.49 -4.87
CA TYR A 219 -6.02 10.32 -3.70
C TYR A 219 -7.41 10.02 -3.12
N LEU A 220 -8.43 9.92 -3.98
CA LEU A 220 -9.80 9.61 -3.57
C LEU A 220 -9.90 8.21 -2.97
N GLY A 221 -9.16 7.25 -3.52
CA GLY A 221 -8.97 5.92 -2.95
C GLY A 221 -8.39 5.99 -1.54
N TYR A 222 -7.23 6.63 -1.38
CA TYR A 222 -6.55 6.76 -0.07
C TYR A 222 -7.44 7.38 1.00
N LYS A 223 -8.16 8.46 0.68
CA LYS A 223 -9.10 9.08 1.63
C LYS A 223 -10.14 8.09 2.15
N ARG A 224 -10.75 7.30 1.26
CA ARG A 224 -11.79 6.34 1.64
C ARG A 224 -11.23 5.22 2.50
N PHE A 225 -10.04 4.70 2.18
CA PHE A 225 -9.44 3.60 2.92
C PHE A 225 -8.90 4.04 4.29
N LEU A 226 -8.21 5.18 4.36
CA LEU A 226 -7.65 5.74 5.59
C LEU A 226 -8.71 5.96 6.68
N GLU A 227 -9.89 6.46 6.30
CA GLU A 227 -10.98 6.68 7.26
C GLU A 227 -11.38 5.38 7.98
N SER A 228 -11.40 4.25 7.28
CA SER A 228 -11.76 2.95 7.86
C SER A 228 -10.57 2.26 8.55
N ASP A 229 -9.36 2.41 8.02
CA ASP A 229 -8.16 1.74 8.54
C ASP A 229 -7.73 2.28 9.90
N LEU A 230 -7.84 3.61 10.08
CA LEU A 230 -7.30 4.29 11.25
C LEU A 230 -8.31 4.43 12.40
N GLN A 231 -9.58 4.07 12.21
CA GLN A 231 -10.65 4.43 13.15
C GLN A 231 -10.53 3.75 14.51
N HIS A 232 -9.83 2.61 14.59
CA HIS A 232 -9.59 1.89 15.85
C HIS A 232 -8.25 2.25 16.49
N ILE A 233 -7.34 2.89 15.76
CA ILE A 233 -6.07 3.41 16.28
C ILE A 233 -6.26 4.85 16.80
N PHE A 234 -6.97 5.67 16.02
CA PHE A 234 -7.30 7.05 16.35
C PHE A 234 -8.81 7.20 16.52
N PRO A 235 -9.41 6.61 17.57
CA PRO A 235 -10.85 6.63 17.75
C PRO A 235 -11.39 8.05 17.80
N ARG A 236 -12.57 8.23 17.21
CA ARG A 236 -13.34 9.46 17.37
C ARG A 236 -13.85 9.54 18.80
N GLY A 237 -14.00 10.75 19.31
CA GLY A 237 -14.44 10.99 20.67
C GLY A 237 -14.55 12.47 20.95
N GLU A 238 -14.64 12.83 22.23
CA GLU A 238 -14.79 14.21 22.68
C GLU A 238 -13.75 15.16 22.06
N HIS A 239 -12.50 14.70 21.95
CA HIS A 239 -11.38 15.49 21.41
C HIS A 239 -11.14 15.31 19.91
N ARG A 240 -11.94 14.49 19.21
CA ARG A 240 -11.79 14.22 17.77
C ARG A 240 -13.13 14.05 17.08
N SER A 241 -13.64 15.16 16.54
CA SER A 241 -14.86 15.15 15.74
C SER A 241 -14.67 14.41 14.41
N ALA A 242 -15.79 13.99 13.80
CA ALA A 242 -15.77 13.36 12.48
C ALA A 242 -15.15 14.28 11.41
N HIS A 243 -15.35 15.60 11.52
CA HIS A 243 -14.75 16.55 10.58
C HIS A 243 -13.23 16.64 10.74
N SER A 244 -12.71 16.74 11.97
CA SER A 244 -11.27 16.74 12.22
C SER A 244 -10.63 15.44 11.74
N TYR A 245 -11.25 14.30 12.04
CA TYR A 245 -10.75 12.99 11.61
C TYR A 245 -10.62 12.89 10.08
N LYS A 246 -11.64 13.34 9.34
CA LYS A 246 -11.60 13.37 7.87
C LYS A 246 -10.52 14.33 7.34
N ARG A 247 -10.29 15.46 8.02
CA ARG A 247 -9.20 16.39 7.67
C ARG A 247 -7.83 15.75 7.87
N ASP A 248 -7.63 15.04 8.98
CA ASP A 248 -6.37 14.38 9.29
C ASP A 248 -6.11 13.23 8.29
N CYS A 249 -7.13 12.44 7.94
CA CYS A 249 -7.03 11.43 6.88
C CYS A 249 -6.66 12.03 5.50
N LYS A 250 -7.18 13.22 5.16
CA LYS A 250 -6.77 13.92 3.92
C LYS A 250 -5.30 14.32 3.95
N TYR A 251 -4.81 14.79 5.10
CA TYR A 251 -3.39 15.12 5.27
C TYR A 251 -2.52 13.88 5.06
N LEU A 252 -2.86 12.75 5.72
CA LEU A 252 -2.14 11.49 5.53
C LEU A 252 -2.17 11.01 4.07
N ALA A 253 -3.31 11.11 3.39
CA ALA A 253 -3.43 10.74 1.98
C ALA A 253 -2.45 11.51 1.07
N LYS A 254 -2.23 12.80 1.35
CA LYS A 254 -1.24 13.62 0.62
C LYS A 254 0.20 13.17 0.92
N GLN A 255 0.51 12.85 2.17
CA GLN A 255 1.83 12.32 2.54
C GLN A 255 2.09 10.98 1.85
N MET A 256 1.09 10.11 1.76
CA MET A 256 1.19 8.86 1.00
C MET A 256 1.45 9.13 -0.48
N LEU A 257 0.81 10.11 -1.11
CA LEU A 257 1.06 10.44 -2.52
C LEU A 257 2.49 10.94 -2.77
N ALA A 258 3.02 11.78 -1.88
CA ALA A 258 4.42 12.25 -1.97
C ALA A 258 5.41 11.08 -1.89
N ARG A 259 5.20 10.14 -0.97
CA ARG A 259 6.04 8.95 -0.87
C ARG A 259 5.86 8.00 -2.06
N ARG A 260 4.63 7.87 -2.57
CA ARG A 260 4.31 7.11 -3.79
C ARG A 260 5.04 7.64 -5.00
N TYR A 261 5.14 8.96 -5.13
CA TYR A 261 5.87 9.60 -6.24
C TYR A 261 7.33 9.14 -6.26
N SER A 262 8.01 9.28 -5.13
CA SER A 262 9.40 8.84 -4.98
C SER A 262 9.56 7.33 -5.20
N PHE A 263 8.66 6.53 -4.64
CA PHE A 263 8.65 5.09 -4.83
C PHE A 263 8.46 4.68 -6.30
N ALA A 264 7.53 5.32 -7.01
CA ALA A 264 7.30 5.04 -8.42
C ALA A 264 8.53 5.36 -9.28
N ARG A 265 9.24 6.46 -8.99
CA ARG A 265 10.50 6.81 -9.66
C ARG A 265 11.61 5.82 -9.35
N ALA A 266 11.76 5.38 -8.11
CA ALA A 266 12.73 4.36 -7.71
C ALA A 266 12.47 3.03 -8.44
N VAL A 267 11.22 2.61 -8.51
CA VAL A 267 10.84 1.41 -9.26
C VAL A 267 11.11 1.56 -10.75
N LYS A 268 10.79 2.70 -11.36
CA LYS A 268 11.09 2.94 -12.77
C LYS A 268 12.60 2.90 -13.06
N ALA A 269 13.42 3.37 -12.12
CA ALA A 269 14.88 3.32 -12.24
C ALA A 269 15.43 1.89 -12.10
N ALA A 270 14.91 1.11 -11.14
CA ALA A 270 15.36 -0.27 -10.89
C ALA A 270 14.83 -1.29 -11.92
N PHE A 271 13.64 -1.04 -12.49
CA PHE A 271 12.95 -1.95 -13.42
C PHE A 271 12.54 -1.23 -14.72
N PRO A 272 13.48 -0.63 -15.48
CA PRO A 272 13.17 0.27 -16.59
C PRO A 272 12.53 -0.42 -17.80
N TYR A 273 12.68 -1.74 -17.91
CA TYR A 273 12.13 -2.55 -19.02
C TYR A 273 11.07 -3.55 -18.57
N HIS A 274 10.58 -3.46 -17.33
CA HIS A 274 9.51 -4.35 -16.88
C HIS A 274 8.16 -3.75 -17.26
N LEU A 275 7.23 -4.63 -17.67
CA LEU A 275 5.83 -4.26 -17.80
C LEU A 275 5.29 -3.83 -16.43
N ARG A 276 4.80 -2.60 -16.35
CA ARG A 276 4.39 -2.02 -15.08
C ARG A 276 2.96 -2.42 -14.74
N LEU A 277 2.78 -3.21 -13.69
CA LEU A 277 1.48 -3.54 -13.14
C LEU A 277 1.11 -2.61 -11.97
N SER A 278 -0.18 -2.49 -11.67
CA SER A 278 -0.70 -1.64 -10.61
C SER A 278 -1.92 -2.27 -9.94
N ILE A 279 -2.05 -2.13 -8.61
CA ILE A 279 -3.28 -2.46 -7.86
C ILE A 279 -4.27 -1.29 -7.80
N HIS A 280 -3.86 -0.13 -8.29
CA HIS A 280 -4.70 1.06 -8.42
C HIS A 280 -5.18 1.19 -9.86
N GLU A 281 -6.44 1.63 -9.99
CA GLU A 281 -7.01 2.08 -11.25
C GLU A 281 -6.15 3.17 -11.89
N SER A 282 -6.06 3.12 -13.21
CA SER A 282 -5.21 3.97 -14.02
C SER A 282 -5.92 4.28 -15.33
N ILE A 283 -5.91 5.54 -15.73
CA ILE A 283 -6.20 5.96 -17.10
C ILE A 283 -4.91 6.18 -17.90
N SER A 284 -3.74 6.21 -17.25
CA SER A 284 -2.42 6.33 -17.89
C SER A 284 -2.00 5.07 -18.64
N GLU A 285 -1.20 5.26 -19.68
CA GLU A 285 -0.64 4.20 -20.54
C GLU A 285 0.69 3.63 -20.00
N ASP A 286 1.13 4.10 -18.84
CA ASP A 286 2.42 3.70 -18.26
C ASP A 286 2.30 2.46 -17.34
N LYS A 287 1.08 2.02 -17.01
CA LYS A 287 0.83 0.88 -16.12
C LYS A 287 -0.49 0.18 -16.41
N ILE A 288 -0.52 -1.14 -16.20
CA ILE A 288 -1.70 -1.98 -16.33
C ILE A 288 -2.31 -2.23 -14.94
N PRO A 289 -3.52 -1.73 -14.66
CA PRO A 289 -4.26 -2.10 -13.45
C PRO A 289 -4.61 -3.58 -13.47
N ILE A 290 -4.28 -4.32 -12.42
CA ILE A 290 -4.54 -5.76 -12.31
C ILE A 290 -5.42 -6.05 -11.08
N ASN A 291 -6.38 -6.96 -11.26
CA ASN A 291 -7.20 -7.47 -10.19
C ASN A 291 -6.53 -8.69 -9.54
N LEU A 292 -6.20 -8.55 -8.25
CA LEU A 292 -5.52 -9.61 -7.49
C LEU A 292 -6.45 -10.70 -6.98
N LEU A 293 -7.73 -10.40 -6.80
CA LEU A 293 -8.70 -11.37 -6.32
C LEU A 293 -9.80 -11.54 -7.37
N ASN A 294 -10.13 -12.78 -7.71
CA ASN A 294 -11.20 -13.06 -8.65
C ASN A 294 -12.58 -12.91 -8.00
N THR A 295 -12.92 -11.70 -7.56
CA THR A 295 -14.17 -11.43 -6.86
C THR A 295 -14.96 -10.36 -7.60
N LYS A 296 -16.28 -10.50 -7.54
CA LYS A 296 -17.25 -9.54 -8.10
C LYS A 296 -17.48 -8.33 -7.17
N THR A 297 -16.76 -8.29 -6.05
CA THR A 297 -16.95 -7.32 -4.96
C THR A 297 -15.97 -6.14 -5.07
N GLY A 298 -16.22 -5.06 -4.33
CA GLY A 298 -15.40 -3.84 -4.40
C GLY A 298 -14.01 -3.93 -3.74
N PHE A 299 -13.71 -5.04 -3.06
CA PHE A 299 -12.49 -5.27 -2.30
C PHE A 299 -11.52 -6.17 -3.06
N THR A 300 -10.61 -5.54 -3.80
CA THR A 300 -9.75 -6.26 -4.75
C THR A 300 -8.31 -6.44 -4.27
N THR A 301 -7.97 -5.94 -3.08
CA THR A 301 -6.62 -6.08 -2.50
C THR A 301 -6.65 -6.97 -1.25
N PRO A 302 -5.87 -8.05 -1.21
CA PRO A 302 -5.99 -9.10 -0.18
C PRO A 302 -5.62 -8.62 1.22
N TRP A 303 -4.83 -7.55 1.33
CA TRP A 303 -4.45 -6.98 2.61
C TRP A 303 -5.52 -6.07 3.25
N HIS A 304 -6.65 -5.84 2.58
CA HIS A 304 -7.75 -5.00 3.09
C HIS A 304 -9.06 -5.77 3.30
N CYS A 305 -9.06 -7.09 3.15
CA CYS A 305 -10.24 -7.94 3.27
C CYS A 305 -9.88 -9.33 3.81
N SER A 306 -10.90 -10.17 3.89
CA SER A 306 -10.81 -11.62 3.99
C SER A 306 -11.55 -12.24 2.82
N VAL A 307 -11.40 -13.55 2.65
CA VAL A 307 -12.12 -14.32 1.62
C VAL A 307 -13.02 -15.37 2.22
N ALA A 308 -14.10 -15.70 1.51
CA ALA A 308 -14.99 -16.81 1.82
C ALA A 308 -15.10 -17.77 0.65
N HIS A 309 -15.10 -19.07 0.94
CA HIS A 309 -15.37 -20.14 -0.03
C HIS A 309 -16.84 -20.54 0.06
N LEU A 310 -17.59 -20.29 -1.01
CA LEU A 310 -19.01 -20.60 -1.07
C LEU A 310 -19.25 -22.06 -1.45
N ALA A 311 -20.45 -22.57 -1.15
CA ALA A 311 -20.86 -23.95 -1.45
C ALA A 311 -20.91 -24.24 -2.95
N ASN A 312 -21.05 -23.21 -3.78
CA ASN A 312 -20.96 -23.32 -5.25
C ASN A 312 -19.52 -23.38 -5.78
N GLY A 313 -18.50 -23.32 -4.91
CA GLY A 313 -17.08 -23.33 -5.25
C GLY A 313 -16.49 -21.97 -5.62
N GLU A 314 -17.28 -20.90 -5.62
CA GLU A 314 -16.74 -19.55 -5.86
C GLU A 314 -16.04 -18.99 -4.61
N TRP A 315 -14.97 -18.24 -4.84
CA TRP A 315 -14.34 -17.40 -3.83
C TRP A 315 -14.86 -15.98 -3.90
N ILE A 316 -15.17 -15.40 -2.74
CA ILE A 316 -15.61 -14.02 -2.63
C ILE A 316 -14.78 -13.28 -1.58
N SER A 317 -14.77 -11.95 -1.63
CA SER A 317 -14.00 -11.12 -0.69
C SER A 317 -14.86 -10.05 -0.05
N ALA A 318 -14.69 -9.83 1.24
CA ALA A 318 -15.31 -8.76 1.98
C ALA A 318 -14.47 -8.44 3.22
N PRO A 319 -14.67 -7.30 3.89
CA PRO A 319 -14.17 -7.11 5.25
C PRO A 319 -14.61 -8.29 6.13
N MET A 320 -13.69 -8.83 6.93
CA MET A 320 -13.97 -9.89 7.91
C MET A 320 -15.27 -9.66 8.70
N GLY A 321 -15.55 -8.42 9.10
CA GLY A 321 -16.72 -8.04 9.87
C GLY A 321 -18.05 -8.29 9.17
N GLU A 322 -18.09 -8.29 7.83
CA GLU A 322 -19.29 -8.68 7.06
C GLU A 322 -19.54 -10.18 7.18
N PHE A 323 -18.48 -11.00 7.07
CA PHE A 323 -18.60 -12.45 7.19
C PHE A 323 -18.92 -12.90 8.62
N ASN A 324 -18.41 -12.19 9.63
CA ASN A 324 -18.75 -12.45 11.04
C ASN A 324 -20.24 -12.27 11.36
N GLN A 325 -20.97 -11.46 10.58
CA GLN A 325 -22.41 -11.23 10.78
C GLN A 325 -23.27 -12.29 10.10
N ASP A 326 -22.69 -13.12 9.22
CA ASP A 326 -23.43 -14.14 8.49
C ASP A 326 -23.26 -15.51 9.16
N SER A 327 -24.30 -15.98 9.84
CA SER A 327 -24.29 -17.25 10.56
C SER A 327 -24.11 -18.49 9.67
N ARG A 328 -24.29 -18.33 8.35
CA ARG A 328 -24.07 -19.37 7.34
C ARG A 328 -22.58 -19.59 7.03
N LEU A 329 -21.72 -18.63 7.39
CA LEU A 329 -20.28 -18.75 7.23
C LEU A 329 -19.64 -19.23 8.54
N GLU A 330 -18.55 -19.98 8.42
CA GLU A 330 -17.68 -20.33 9.54
C GLU A 330 -16.23 -19.98 9.25
N LEU A 331 -15.49 -19.59 10.29
CA LEU A 331 -14.08 -19.23 10.18
C LEU A 331 -13.21 -20.50 10.24
N ILE A 332 -12.55 -20.80 9.13
CA ILE A 332 -11.62 -21.91 9.01
C ILE A 332 -10.24 -21.52 9.53
N HIS A 333 -9.66 -22.40 10.34
CA HIS A 333 -8.30 -22.28 10.84
C HIS A 333 -7.39 -23.28 10.13
N VAL A 334 -6.22 -22.81 9.68
CA VAL A 334 -5.17 -23.63 9.07
C VAL A 334 -3.92 -23.46 9.93
N ASP A 335 -3.33 -24.57 10.39
CA ASP A 335 -2.18 -24.58 11.31
C ASP A 335 -2.40 -23.74 12.58
N GLY A 336 -3.64 -23.72 13.09
CA GLY A 336 -4.03 -22.97 14.29
C GLY A 336 -4.22 -21.46 14.07
N ALA A 337 -4.04 -20.94 12.85
CA ALA A 337 -4.27 -19.54 12.50
C ALA A 337 -5.56 -19.35 11.67
N PRO A 338 -6.30 -18.25 11.85
CA PRO A 338 -7.47 -17.96 11.03
C PRO A 338 -7.07 -17.76 9.56
N SER A 339 -7.77 -18.41 8.63
CA SER A 339 -7.38 -18.47 7.22
C SER A 339 -8.40 -17.83 6.28
N HIS A 340 -9.66 -18.25 6.36
CA HIS A 340 -10.75 -17.79 5.50
C HIS A 340 -12.09 -18.23 6.09
N TYR A 341 -13.18 -17.74 5.51
CA TYR A 341 -14.53 -18.22 5.81
C TYR A 341 -14.94 -19.32 4.84
N GLN A 342 -15.82 -20.21 5.28
CA GLN A 342 -16.43 -21.22 4.43
C GLN A 342 -17.95 -21.25 4.66
N GLU A 343 -18.72 -21.36 3.58
CA GLU A 343 -20.16 -21.59 3.67
C GLU A 343 -20.41 -22.98 4.26
N LYS A 344 -21.20 -23.02 5.32
CA LYS A 344 -21.64 -24.27 5.95
C LYS A 344 -22.50 -25.06 4.97
N MET A 345 -22.37 -26.38 5.00
CA MET A 345 -23.22 -27.24 4.18
C MET A 345 -24.71 -26.97 4.46
N PRO A 346 -25.58 -26.99 3.44
CA PRO A 346 -27.01 -26.77 3.64
C PRO A 346 -27.60 -27.85 4.55
N ASP A 347 -27.99 -27.49 5.77
CA ASP A 347 -28.64 -28.37 6.73
C ASP A 347 -30.18 -28.39 6.59
N GLY A 348 -30.70 -27.78 5.52
CA GLY A 348 -32.12 -27.61 5.26
C GLY A 348 -32.79 -26.45 5.99
N THR A 349 -32.08 -25.74 6.89
CA THR A 349 -32.62 -24.60 7.64
C THR A 349 -32.14 -23.24 7.11
N HIS A 350 -30.97 -23.21 6.44
CA HIS A 350 -30.37 -22.00 5.90
C HIS A 350 -30.50 -21.89 4.38
N SER A 351 -31.00 -20.74 3.89
CA SER A 351 -31.00 -20.42 2.46
C SER A 351 -29.59 -20.11 1.96
N ALA A 352 -29.27 -20.58 0.75
CA ALA A 352 -27.97 -20.38 0.10
C ALA A 352 -27.55 -18.90 0.06
N ILE A 353 -26.24 -18.66 0.16
CA ILE A 353 -25.65 -17.33 0.00
C ILE A 353 -25.75 -16.91 -1.48
N THR A 354 -26.54 -15.88 -1.77
CA THR A 354 -26.75 -15.33 -3.12
C THR A 354 -26.71 -13.80 -3.09
N GLU A 355 -26.61 -13.14 -4.24
CA GLU A 355 -26.62 -11.67 -4.34
C GLU A 355 -27.86 -11.02 -3.69
N LEU A 356 -28.97 -11.76 -3.61
CA LEU A 356 -30.21 -11.31 -2.98
C LEU A 356 -30.17 -11.43 -1.46
N THR A 357 -29.43 -12.40 -0.92
CA THR A 357 -29.42 -12.76 0.51
C THR A 357 -28.16 -12.29 1.24
N ALA A 358 -27.15 -11.79 0.53
CA ALA A 358 -25.91 -11.31 1.09
C ALA A 358 -25.50 -9.95 0.50
N THR A 359 -25.47 -8.92 1.34
CA THR A 359 -25.08 -7.56 0.95
C THR A 359 -23.64 -7.48 0.44
N TYR A 360 -22.75 -8.32 0.96
CA TYR A 360 -21.35 -8.39 0.54
C TYR A 360 -21.16 -9.04 -0.84
N LEU A 361 -22.19 -9.70 -1.40
CA LEU A 361 -22.19 -10.21 -2.78
C LEU A 361 -22.69 -9.20 -3.79
N GLN A 362 -23.35 -8.13 -3.34
CA GLN A 362 -23.85 -7.13 -4.26
C GLN A 362 -22.69 -6.46 -4.98
N SER A 363 -22.70 -6.55 -6.31
CA SER A 363 -21.72 -5.84 -7.14
C SER A 363 -21.72 -4.37 -6.73
N PRO A 364 -20.56 -3.76 -6.48
CA PRO A 364 -20.49 -2.32 -6.28
C PRO A 364 -21.19 -1.65 -7.45
N LYS A 365 -22.09 -0.69 -7.20
CA LYS A 365 -22.65 0.13 -8.28
C LYS A 365 -21.48 0.64 -9.12
N SER A 366 -21.44 0.29 -10.41
CA SER A 366 -20.38 0.76 -11.30
C SER A 366 -20.37 2.28 -11.23
N ILE A 367 -19.27 2.83 -10.71
CA ILE A 367 -19.16 4.27 -10.56
C ILE A 367 -18.65 4.77 -11.91
N ASN A 368 -19.45 5.56 -12.62
CA ASN A 368 -18.97 6.23 -13.81
C ASN A 368 -17.69 7.03 -13.45
N ALA A 369 -16.57 6.75 -14.12
CA ALA A 369 -15.27 7.34 -13.79
C ALA A 369 -15.32 8.89 -13.84
N THR A 370 -16.08 9.45 -14.78
CA THR A 370 -16.31 10.90 -14.90
C THR A 370 -17.11 11.44 -13.71
N ALA A 371 -18.13 10.73 -13.23
CA ALA A 371 -18.87 11.09 -12.02
C ALA A 371 -18.01 10.97 -10.75
N TYR A 372 -17.17 9.93 -10.67
CA TYR A 372 -16.20 9.75 -9.58
C TYR A 372 -15.19 10.89 -9.53
N MET A 373 -14.63 11.28 -10.68
CA MET A 373 -13.73 12.42 -10.84
C MET A 373 -14.38 13.78 -10.59
N SER A 374 -15.69 13.90 -10.85
CA SER A 374 -16.43 15.16 -10.69
C SER A 374 -16.97 15.37 -9.28
N SER A 375 -16.96 14.35 -8.42
CA SER A 375 -17.55 14.35 -7.06
C SER A 375 -16.87 15.26 -6.02
N THR A 376 -16.13 16.30 -6.43
CA THR A 376 -15.48 17.28 -5.53
C THR A 376 -15.64 18.74 -5.91
N LEU A 377 -16.69 19.13 -6.64
CA LEU A 377 -16.98 20.54 -6.95
C LEU A 377 -18.38 20.97 -6.53
N THR A 378 -18.75 20.81 -5.26
CA THR A 378 -19.78 21.66 -4.63
C THR A 378 -19.55 21.73 -3.13
N ALA A 379 -19.08 22.90 -2.67
CA ALA A 379 -19.32 23.30 -1.30
C ALA A 379 -20.83 23.54 -1.15
N PRO A 380 -21.52 23.03 -0.11
CA PRO A 380 -22.87 23.48 0.16
C PRO A 380 -22.78 24.90 0.71
N SER A 381 -23.16 25.87 -0.10
CA SER A 381 -23.54 27.20 0.34
C SER A 381 -24.61 27.08 1.43
N ARG A 382 -24.35 27.67 2.60
CA ARG A 382 -25.38 27.99 3.59
C ARG A 382 -26.43 28.91 2.97
N SER A 383 -27.71 28.64 3.21
CA SER A 383 -28.75 29.59 3.68
C SER A 383 -30.10 28.83 3.88
N PRO A 384 -31.18 29.44 4.41
CA PRO A 384 -31.73 29.11 5.73
C PRO A 384 -33.17 28.56 5.69
N TYR A 385 -33.64 28.01 6.82
CA TYR A 385 -35.04 27.84 7.23
C TYR A 385 -36.08 27.36 6.20
N SER A 386 -36.64 26.17 6.44
CA SER A 386 -38.10 26.06 6.60
C SER A 386 -38.40 24.89 7.52
N SER A 387 -39.09 25.21 8.61
CA SER A 387 -39.90 24.30 9.40
C SER A 387 -40.86 23.55 8.50
N ASP A 388 -41.00 22.23 8.68
CA ASP A 388 -42.33 21.66 8.83
C ASP A 388 -42.28 20.38 9.65
N VAL A 389 -43.08 20.43 10.71
CA VAL A 389 -43.42 19.38 11.64
C VAL A 389 -44.37 18.43 10.92
N SER A 390 -44.11 17.13 10.97
CA SER A 390 -45.15 16.13 10.75
C SER A 390 -44.95 14.99 11.72
N ILE A 391 -45.74 15.07 12.78
CA ILE A 391 -45.99 14.06 13.78
C ILE A 391 -46.81 12.95 13.12
N SER A 392 -46.34 11.70 13.17
CA SER A 392 -47.24 10.55 13.14
C SER A 392 -46.79 9.55 14.20
N SER A 393 -47.62 9.49 15.24
CA SER A 393 -47.61 8.58 16.37
C SER A 393 -47.92 7.14 15.98
N SER A 394 -47.13 6.20 16.49
CA SER A 394 -47.64 4.89 16.90
C SER A 394 -46.90 4.43 18.17
N GLU A 395 -47.65 4.43 19.26
CA GLU A 395 -47.26 3.96 20.59
C GLU A 395 -47.14 2.44 20.64
N GLY A 396 -46.24 1.93 21.49
CA GLY A 396 -46.09 0.47 21.64
C GLY A 396 -45.05 -0.06 22.64
N LYS A 397 -44.92 0.57 23.81
CA LYS A 397 -44.46 0.01 25.12
C LYS A 397 -43.10 -0.71 25.28
N TYR A 398 -42.25 -0.06 26.09
CA TYR A 398 -41.49 -0.52 27.27
C TYR A 398 -40.61 -1.78 27.20
N THR A 399 -39.31 -1.61 27.47
CA THR A 399 -38.75 -1.85 28.82
C THR A 399 -37.37 -1.21 28.98
N ASP A 400 -37.27 -0.44 30.06
CA ASP A 400 -36.09 0.26 30.55
C ASP A 400 -35.22 -0.72 31.37
N SER A 401 -33.91 -0.73 31.17
CA SER A 401 -32.99 -1.28 32.18
C SER A 401 -31.66 -0.52 32.16
N CYS A 402 -31.65 0.51 32.99
CA CYS A 402 -30.48 1.14 33.58
C CYS A 402 -29.63 0.11 34.32
N LEU A 403 -28.34 0.03 34.00
CA LEU A 403 -27.35 -0.62 34.87
C LEU A 403 -26.26 0.39 35.24
N THR A 404 -26.25 0.62 36.53
CA THR A 404 -25.39 1.44 37.38
C THR A 404 -23.93 1.00 37.33
N SER A 405 -23.03 1.97 37.25
CA SER A 405 -21.60 1.81 37.55
C SER A 405 -21.37 1.91 39.07
N PRO A 406 -20.52 1.06 39.68
CA PRO A 406 -20.02 1.31 41.02
C PRO A 406 -18.71 2.10 40.98
N ASN A 407 -18.70 3.21 41.72
CA ASN A 407 -17.51 3.95 42.16
C ASN A 407 -16.65 3.07 43.08
N ILE A 408 -15.33 3.06 42.86
CA ILE A 408 -14.35 2.70 43.88
C ILE A 408 -13.33 3.83 43.98
N SER A 409 -13.35 4.45 45.15
CA SER A 409 -12.39 5.41 45.67
C SER A 409 -11.14 4.68 46.20
N THR A 410 -9.96 5.26 45.99
CA THR A 410 -8.82 5.12 46.92
C THR A 410 -7.86 6.28 46.72
N ALA A 411 -7.71 7.08 47.77
CA ALA A 411 -6.59 8.00 47.97
C ALA A 411 -5.52 7.28 48.80
N TYR A 412 -4.24 7.59 48.58
CA TYR A 412 -3.29 8.11 49.59
C TYR A 412 -1.84 8.09 49.05
N ASN A 413 -1.27 9.29 48.99
CA ASN A 413 0.10 9.73 49.34
C ASN A 413 1.28 8.77 49.20
N SER A 414 2.36 9.22 48.53
CA SER A 414 3.52 9.86 49.19
C SER A 414 4.70 10.12 48.24
N SER A 415 5.34 11.28 48.39
CA SER A 415 6.61 11.69 47.76
C SER A 415 7.81 11.20 48.58
N PRO A 416 9.03 11.21 48.00
CA PRO A 416 10.18 11.67 48.79
C PRO A 416 11.16 12.60 48.03
N SER A 417 11.73 13.51 48.81
CA SER A 417 12.83 14.45 48.51
C SER A 417 14.22 13.82 48.75
N PRO A 418 15.34 14.48 48.38
CA PRO A 418 16.59 13.83 47.96
C PRO A 418 17.61 13.63 49.09
N CYS A 419 18.42 12.58 48.99
CA CYS A 419 19.61 12.38 49.83
C CYS A 419 20.89 12.66 49.02
N GLY A 420 21.71 13.57 49.54
CA GLY A 420 23.09 13.78 49.11
C GLY A 420 24.04 12.80 49.79
N LEU A 421 25.10 12.43 49.08
CA LEU A 421 26.33 11.94 49.67
C LEU A 421 27.49 12.75 49.07
N GLY A 422 28.14 13.54 49.91
CA GLY A 422 29.43 14.15 49.62
C GLY A 422 30.55 13.15 49.86
N ILE A 423 31.52 13.12 48.97
CA ILE A 423 32.86 12.58 49.23
C ILE A 423 33.85 13.70 48.90
N HIS A 424 34.61 14.09 49.91
CA HIS A 424 35.61 15.14 49.89
C HIS A 424 36.98 14.49 49.60
N ILE A 425 37.65 14.88 48.51
CA ILE A 425 39.09 14.64 48.32
C ILE A 425 39.72 15.96 47.87
N GLN A 426 40.61 16.50 48.71
CA GLN A 426 41.44 17.67 48.42
C GLN A 426 42.46 17.35 47.33
N ALA A 427 42.50 18.18 46.28
CA ALA A 427 43.61 18.21 45.33
C ALA A 427 44.35 19.56 45.47
N LYS A 428 45.67 19.46 45.54
CA LYS A 428 46.66 20.55 45.56
C LYS A 428 46.52 21.44 44.32
N GLU A 429 46.76 22.74 44.51
CA GLU A 429 47.03 23.70 43.46
C GLU A 429 48.25 23.27 42.63
N GLU A 430 48.06 23.11 41.32
CA GLU A 430 49.13 23.25 40.33
C GLU A 430 48.51 23.85 39.05
N THR A 431 49.05 24.99 38.65
CA THR A 431 48.67 25.83 37.52
C THR A 431 49.04 25.18 36.19
N ARG A 432 48.05 24.94 35.30
CA ARG A 432 48.34 24.75 33.86
C ARG A 432 47.15 25.02 32.94
N SER A 433 47.42 25.88 31.95
CA SER A 433 46.64 26.30 30.77
C SER A 433 45.27 25.67 30.53
N GLU A 434 44.24 26.52 30.47
CA GLU A 434 42.93 26.21 29.91
C GLU A 434 43.05 25.83 28.42
N VAL A 435 43.03 24.53 28.13
CA VAL A 435 42.43 24.04 26.90
C VAL A 435 41.09 23.44 27.30
N SER A 436 40.04 24.26 27.23
CA SER A 436 38.67 23.79 27.39
C SER A 436 38.29 22.98 26.14
N THR A 437 38.60 21.68 26.12
CA THR A 437 37.89 20.74 25.25
C THR A 437 36.44 20.69 25.71
N GLN A 438 35.57 21.40 24.98
CA GLN A 438 34.13 21.49 25.22
C GLN A 438 33.46 20.14 24.91
N TYR A 439 33.58 19.17 25.82
CA TYR A 439 32.77 17.96 25.79
C TYR A 439 31.37 18.32 26.31
N GLY A 440 30.40 18.49 25.42
CA GLY A 440 29.03 18.82 25.84
C GLY A 440 28.09 19.47 24.82
N ARG A 441 28.54 19.80 23.60
CA ARG A 441 27.58 20.19 22.55
C ARG A 441 26.90 18.94 22.00
N ARG A 442 25.56 18.95 21.92
CA ARG A 442 24.80 17.83 21.34
C ARG A 442 25.17 17.73 19.87
N LEU A 443 26.01 16.75 19.54
CA LEU A 443 26.60 16.55 18.23
C LEU A 443 25.53 16.45 17.12
N ILE A 444 24.40 15.81 17.43
CA ILE A 444 23.32 15.59 16.45
C ILE A 444 22.63 16.90 16.02
N PRO A 445 22.13 17.76 16.93
CA PRO A 445 21.63 19.08 16.55
C PRO A 445 22.59 19.90 15.69
N GLN A 446 23.88 19.91 16.01
CA GLN A 446 24.86 20.66 15.21
C GLN A 446 25.03 20.07 13.80
N ILE A 447 25.14 18.73 13.70
CA ILE A 447 25.18 18.06 12.40
C ILE A 447 23.90 18.34 11.60
N MET A 448 22.74 18.38 12.27
CA MET A 448 21.47 18.70 11.62
C MET A 448 21.42 20.15 11.13
N ASP A 449 21.85 21.11 11.95
CA ASP A 449 21.89 22.53 11.60
C ASP A 449 22.90 22.79 10.47
N ASP A 450 24.07 22.17 10.53
CA ASP A 450 25.11 22.27 9.50
C ASP A 450 24.64 21.64 8.17
N LEU A 451 23.96 20.49 8.23
CA LEU A 451 23.38 19.85 7.04
C LEU A 451 22.21 20.66 6.47
N ALA A 452 21.36 21.24 7.31
CA ALA A 452 20.26 22.10 6.86
C ALA A 452 20.78 23.39 6.22
N ALA A 453 21.88 23.95 6.73
CA ALA A 453 22.51 25.14 6.19
C ALA A 453 23.31 24.89 4.91
N SER A 454 24.03 23.76 4.81
CA SER A 454 24.89 23.45 3.66
C SER A 454 24.18 22.70 2.53
N ARG A 455 23.08 22.00 2.83
CA ARG A 455 22.30 21.17 1.88
C ARG A 455 20.79 21.24 2.19
N PRO A 456 20.16 22.42 2.03
CA PRO A 456 18.77 22.63 2.43
C PRO A 456 17.76 21.70 1.73
N GLU A 457 18.11 21.16 0.55
CA GLU A 457 17.32 20.18 -0.20
C GLU A 457 17.39 18.75 0.36
N THR A 458 18.31 18.47 1.29
CA THR A 458 18.50 17.13 1.86
C THR A 458 17.57 16.91 3.06
N THR A 459 16.73 15.88 3.01
CA THR A 459 15.96 15.48 4.19
C THR A 459 16.86 14.76 5.19
N VAL A 460 17.17 15.43 6.31
CA VAL A 460 17.99 14.90 7.42
C VAL A 460 17.12 14.17 8.44
N PHE A 461 15.94 14.72 8.76
CA PHE A 461 14.92 14.14 9.63
C PHE A 461 13.54 14.73 9.28
N SER A 462 12.46 13.92 9.34
CA SER A 462 11.09 14.40 9.08
C SER A 462 10.24 14.34 10.35
N LEU A 463 9.85 15.49 10.88
CA LEU A 463 8.80 15.61 11.89
C LEU A 463 7.50 16.10 11.22
N PRO A 464 6.32 15.59 11.61
CA PRO A 464 5.05 16.13 11.13
C PRO A 464 4.86 17.54 11.72
N LEU A 465 4.97 18.58 10.89
CA LEU A 465 4.65 19.95 11.27
C LEU A 465 3.13 20.10 11.38
N SER A 466 2.61 20.24 12.61
CA SER A 466 1.23 20.66 12.84
C SER A 466 1.11 22.17 12.61
N LEU A 467 0.68 22.59 11.42
CA LEU A 467 0.29 23.99 11.18
C LEU A 467 -1.10 24.24 11.79
N GLY A 468 -1.13 24.66 13.05
CA GLY A 468 -2.31 25.26 13.66
C GLY A 468 -2.41 26.73 13.24
N TRP A 469 -3.41 27.09 12.43
CA TRP A 469 -3.66 28.49 12.09
C TRP A 469 -4.75 29.08 12.98
N ARG A 470 -4.34 30.01 13.85
CA ARG A 470 -5.16 31.15 14.28
C ARG A 470 -5.13 32.23 13.20
N SER A 471 -6.20 33.01 13.18
CA SER A 471 -6.56 34.06 12.24
C SER A 471 -5.60 35.28 12.23
N GLN A 472 -5.43 35.80 11.00
CA GLN A 472 -5.11 37.18 10.57
C GLN A 472 -3.64 37.66 10.45
N SER A 473 -3.41 38.22 9.24
CA SER A 473 -2.39 39.13 8.71
C SER A 473 -0.92 38.69 8.61
N GLU A 474 -0.50 38.53 7.34
CA GLU A 474 0.86 38.43 6.75
C GLU A 474 1.68 37.13 6.91
N PRO A 475 2.33 36.65 5.82
CA PRO A 475 2.99 35.35 5.79
C PRO A 475 4.38 35.46 6.43
N SER A 476 4.47 35.24 7.74
CA SER A 476 5.74 34.97 8.41
C SER A 476 6.00 33.47 8.41
N PHE A 477 6.95 33.01 7.60
CA PHE A 477 7.53 31.67 7.70
C PHE A 477 8.26 31.54 9.03
N CYS A 478 7.61 30.91 10.01
CA CYS A 478 8.19 30.70 11.33
C CYS A 478 8.97 29.38 11.34
N PHE A 479 10.29 29.46 11.12
CA PHE A 479 11.22 28.42 11.57
C PHE A 479 11.40 28.59 13.08
N SER A 480 11.10 27.54 13.85
CA SER A 480 11.36 27.53 15.29
C SER A 480 12.87 27.43 15.54
N VAL A 481 13.53 28.58 15.65
CA VAL A 481 14.91 28.71 16.14
C VAL A 481 14.86 28.62 17.66
N TYR A 482 15.46 27.57 18.24
CA TYR A 482 15.81 27.60 19.66
C TYR A 482 17.00 28.55 19.83
N GLN A 483 16.73 29.83 20.15
CA GLN A 483 17.75 30.71 20.71
C GLN A 483 17.89 30.38 22.18
N SER A 484 19.02 29.79 22.58
CA SER A 484 19.41 29.73 23.99
C SER A 484 19.86 31.11 24.44
N SER A 485 19.09 31.74 25.33
CA SER A 485 19.56 32.86 26.13
C SER A 485 20.71 32.40 27.02
N GLY A 486 21.85 33.08 26.92
CA GLY A 486 22.89 33.09 27.96
C GLY A 486 22.49 33.98 29.13
#